data_AF-A0A2V1DB81-F1
#
_entry.id   AF-A0A2V1DB81-F1
#
_cell.length_a   1.000
_cell.length_b   1.000
_cell.length_c   1.000
_cell.angle_alpha   90.00
_cell.angle_beta   90.00
_cell.angle_gamma   90.00
#
_symmetry.space_group_name_H-M   'P 1'
#
loop_
_entity.id
_entity.type
_entity.pdbx_description
1 polymer ?
#
loop_
_entity_poly.entity_id
_entity_poly.type
_entity_poly.pdbx_seq_one_letter_code
_entity_poly.pdbx_strand_id
1 'polypeptide(L)'
;IPGHAGIEGNNEADKLAKAATRKESEEPPRRDGVPWHLLRLAMEKANIAGGFSSHKAAETGRFTRKIDAAFHLDKSADLYRQLSSAEAAILTQLRTGKTFLKEYLHKIKASDTALCECGSIESI
;
A
#
# COMPACT_ATOMS: atom_id res chain seq x y z
N ILE A 1 -6.86 12.29 0.48
CA ILE A 1 -7.82 13.19 1.16
C ILE A 1 -7.73 12.87 2.64
N PRO A 2 -7.42 13.84 3.52
CA PRO A 2 -7.37 13.60 4.95
C PRO A 2 -8.74 13.19 5.50
N GLY A 3 -8.78 12.17 6.36
CA GLY A 3 -10.00 11.73 7.04
C GLY A 3 -10.51 12.79 8.01
N HIS A 4 -11.84 12.87 8.17
CA HIS A 4 -12.50 13.77 9.13
C HIS A 4 -12.19 15.26 8.98
N ALA A 5 -11.74 15.70 7.81
CA ALA A 5 -11.42 17.10 7.51
C ALA A 5 -12.62 17.95 7.08
N GLY A 6 -13.86 17.52 7.38
CA GLY A 6 -15.07 18.27 7.02
C GLY A 6 -15.44 18.22 5.53
N ILE A 7 -14.73 17.45 4.70
CA ILE A 7 -15.00 17.32 3.27
C ILE A 7 -16.26 16.48 3.08
N GLU A 8 -17.33 17.11 2.58
CA GLU A 8 -18.67 16.53 2.47
C GLU A 8 -18.67 15.15 1.82
N GLY A 9 -18.09 15.01 0.61
CA GLY A 9 -18.03 13.72 -0.08
C GLY A 9 -17.19 12.65 0.64
N ASN A 10 -16.16 13.02 1.39
CA ASN A 10 -15.35 12.07 2.17
C ASN A 10 -16.10 11.61 3.43
N ASN A 11 -16.83 12.53 4.07
CA ASN A 11 -17.66 12.23 5.23
C ASN A 11 -18.87 11.38 4.84
N GLU A 12 -19.46 11.64 3.68
CA GLU A 12 -20.56 10.85 3.15
C GLU A 12 -20.11 9.43 2.77
N ALA A 13 -18.94 9.30 2.11
CA ALA A 13 -18.33 8.00 1.85
C ALA A 13 -18.04 7.22 3.14
N ASP A 14 -17.51 7.86 4.18
CA ASP A 14 -17.26 7.25 5.50
C ASP A 14 -18.57 6.79 6.19
N LYS A 15 -19.64 7.60 6.11
CA LYS A 15 -20.96 7.22 6.61
C LYS A 15 -21.51 5.98 5.90
N LEU A 16 -21.42 5.95 4.57
CA LEU A 16 -21.89 4.83 3.75
C LEU A 16 -21.08 3.55 4.04
N ALA A 17 -19.75 3.65 4.18
CA ALA A 17 -18.90 2.52 4.54
C ALA A 17 -19.23 1.94 5.93
N LYS A 18 -19.52 2.81 6.91
CA LYS A 18 -19.97 2.40 8.25
C LYS A 18 -21.36 1.76 8.25
N ALA A 19 -22.26 2.22 7.38
CA ALA A 19 -23.57 1.60 7.21
C ALA A 19 -23.43 0.19 6.62
N ALA A 20 -22.56 0.01 5.62
CA ALA A 20 -22.33 -1.27 4.95
C ALA A 20 -21.69 -2.34 5.85
N THR A 21 -21.01 -1.97 6.93
CA THR A 21 -20.35 -2.90 7.87
C THR A 21 -21.22 -3.31 9.08
N ARG A 22 -22.48 -2.87 9.14
CA ARG A 22 -23.43 -3.31 10.17
C ARG A 22 -23.74 -4.80 10.01
N LYS A 23 -24.02 -5.49 11.12
CA LYS A 23 -24.34 -6.94 11.13
C LYS A 23 -25.57 -7.33 10.30
N GLU A 24 -26.44 -6.36 10.04
CA GLU A 24 -27.67 -6.51 9.26
C GLU A 24 -27.41 -6.46 7.74
N SER A 25 -26.22 -6.03 7.33
CA SER A 25 -25.83 -6.01 5.93
C SER A 25 -25.60 -7.43 5.41
N GLU A 26 -26.04 -7.69 4.19
CA GLU A 26 -25.72 -8.94 3.49
C GLU A 26 -24.20 -9.11 3.41
N GLU A 27 -23.70 -10.29 3.80
CA GLU A 27 -22.29 -10.60 3.60
C GLU A 27 -21.99 -10.53 2.10
N PRO A 28 -20.92 -9.82 1.69
CA PRO A 28 -20.50 -9.86 0.31
C PRO A 28 -20.24 -11.33 -0.08
N PRO A 29 -20.56 -11.74 -1.31
CA PRO A 29 -20.37 -13.12 -1.74
C PRO A 29 -18.94 -13.56 -1.44
N ARG A 30 -18.79 -14.77 -0.88
CA ARG A 30 -17.47 -15.35 -0.62
C ARG A 30 -16.64 -15.23 -1.89
N ARG A 31 -15.45 -14.65 -1.76
CA ARG A 31 -14.50 -14.55 -2.87
C ARG A 31 -13.93 -15.93 -3.13
N ASP A 32 -14.65 -16.71 -3.92
CA ASP A 32 -14.24 -18.03 -4.38
C ASP A 32 -13.17 -17.87 -5.47
N GLY A 33 -11.96 -17.48 -5.06
CA GLY A 33 -10.76 -17.53 -5.90
C GLY A 33 -10.85 -16.81 -7.25
N VAL A 34 -11.79 -15.88 -7.42
CA VAL A 34 -12.11 -15.32 -8.73
C VAL A 34 -10.86 -14.63 -9.29
N PRO A 35 -10.33 -15.08 -10.44
CA PRO A 35 -9.13 -14.50 -11.02
C PRO A 35 -9.28 -12.99 -11.22
N TRP A 36 -8.22 -12.24 -10.91
CA TRP A 36 -8.19 -10.76 -10.95
C TRP A 36 -8.75 -10.15 -12.26
N HIS A 37 -8.60 -10.85 -13.39
CA HIS A 37 -9.11 -10.42 -14.69
C HIS A 37 -10.65 -10.35 -14.75
N LEU A 38 -11.37 -11.25 -14.07
CA LEU A 38 -12.84 -11.23 -14.04
C LEU A 38 -13.37 -10.11 -13.13
N LEU A 39 -12.67 -9.83 -12.02
CA LEU A 39 -12.97 -8.67 -11.17
C LEU A 39 -12.78 -7.37 -11.95
N ARG A 40 -11.68 -7.27 -12.71
CA ARG A 40 -11.41 -6.13 -13.60
C ARG A 40 -12.50 -5.97 -14.66
N LEU A 41 -12.92 -7.06 -15.29
CA LEU A 41 -13.99 -7.06 -16.29
C LEU A 41 -15.35 -6.65 -15.70
N ALA A 42 -15.65 -7.10 -14.47
CA ALA A 42 -16.85 -6.72 -13.75
C ALA A 42 -16.85 -5.23 -13.35
N MET A 43 -15.69 -4.70 -12.93
CA MET A 43 -15.50 -3.27 -12.64
C MET A 43 -15.66 -2.39 -13.89
N GLU A 44 -15.11 -2.86 -15.02
CA GLU A 44 -15.23 -2.21 -16.33
C GLU A 44 -16.69 -2.21 -16.83
N LYS A 45 -17.38 -3.35 -16.71
CA LYS A 45 -18.82 -3.48 -17.00
C LYS A 45 -19.70 -2.65 -16.07
N ALA A 46 -19.30 -2.49 -14.81
CA ALA A 46 -20.01 -1.67 -13.83
C ALA A 46 -19.84 -0.16 -14.06
N ASN A 47 -19.10 0.24 -15.11
CA ASN A 47 -18.88 1.64 -15.49
C ASN A 47 -18.43 2.48 -14.29
N ILE A 48 -17.62 1.89 -13.41
CA ILE A 48 -16.88 2.60 -12.36
C ILE A 48 -15.81 3.41 -13.09
N ALA A 49 -16.25 4.48 -13.75
CA ALA A 49 -15.46 5.40 -14.56
C ALA A 49 -14.46 6.21 -13.71
N GLY A 50 -14.54 6.07 -12.39
CA GLY A 50 -13.46 6.37 -11.46
C GLY A 50 -12.42 5.25 -11.46
N GLY A 51 -11.87 4.92 -12.63
CA GLY A 51 -10.61 4.19 -12.69
C GLY A 51 -9.59 4.87 -11.77
N PHE A 52 -8.56 4.13 -11.36
CA PHE A 52 -7.45 4.58 -10.50
C PHE A 52 -6.57 5.69 -11.15
N SER A 53 -7.19 6.59 -11.91
CA SER A 53 -6.62 7.63 -12.76
C SER A 53 -6.11 8.82 -11.96
N SER A 54 -6.57 9.01 -10.72
CA SER A 54 -6.11 10.13 -9.88
C SER A 54 -4.74 9.89 -9.23
N HIS A 55 -4.22 8.65 -9.22
CA HIS A 55 -2.99 8.38 -8.48
C HIS A 55 -1.76 8.96 -9.14
N LYS A 56 -1.75 9.21 -10.46
CA LYS A 56 -0.61 9.83 -11.14
C LYS A 56 -0.36 11.28 -10.70
N ALA A 57 -1.41 12.05 -10.41
CA ALA A 57 -1.33 13.46 -10.03
C ALA A 57 -1.09 13.70 -8.51
N ALA A 58 -1.27 12.67 -7.67
CA ALA A 58 -1.02 12.81 -6.25
C ALA A 58 0.48 13.08 -5.98
N GLU A 59 0.80 14.07 -5.15
CA GLU A 59 2.20 14.29 -4.72
C GLU A 59 2.67 13.21 -3.73
N THR A 60 1.73 12.56 -3.07
CA THR A 60 1.94 11.48 -2.09
C THR A 60 2.33 10.18 -2.78
N GLY A 61 3.40 9.53 -2.31
CA GLY A 61 3.88 8.27 -2.88
C GLY A 61 4.68 8.43 -4.18
N ARG A 62 5.26 9.61 -4.45
CA ARG A 62 6.20 9.81 -5.57
C ARG A 62 7.42 8.90 -5.47
N PHE A 63 7.96 8.71 -4.26
CA PHE A 63 9.09 7.83 -4.01
C PHE A 63 8.75 6.36 -4.28
N THR A 64 7.64 5.86 -3.73
CA THR A 64 7.18 4.49 -3.97
C THR A 64 6.85 4.27 -5.44
N ARG A 65 6.29 5.27 -6.14
CA ARG A 65 6.08 5.19 -7.59
C ARG A 65 7.37 5.18 -8.41
N LYS A 66 8.42 5.90 -8.00
CA LYS A 66 9.72 5.78 -8.66
C LYS A 66 10.28 4.37 -8.49
N ILE A 67 10.11 3.76 -7.32
CA ILE A 67 10.48 2.36 -7.08
C ILE A 67 9.64 1.41 -7.95
N ASP A 68 8.32 1.58 -7.96
CA ASP A 68 7.39 0.75 -8.76
C ASP A 68 7.56 0.95 -10.28
N ALA A 69 7.97 2.16 -10.73
CA ALA A 69 8.19 2.46 -12.14
C ALA A 69 9.58 2.01 -12.63
N ALA A 70 10.59 2.02 -11.74
CA ALA A 70 11.86 1.32 -11.99
C ALA A 70 11.67 -0.21 -12.03
N PHE A 71 10.48 -0.68 -11.67
CA PHE A 71 10.06 -2.06 -11.72
C PHE A 71 9.46 -2.39 -13.09
N HIS A 72 10.15 -3.22 -13.87
CA HIS A 72 9.48 -4.01 -14.90
C HIS A 72 8.69 -5.10 -14.17
N LEU A 73 7.44 -4.79 -13.78
CA LEU A 73 6.57 -5.62 -12.92
C LEU A 73 6.64 -7.12 -13.26
N ASP A 74 6.70 -7.46 -14.55
CA ASP A 74 6.75 -8.83 -15.05
C ASP A 74 7.99 -9.59 -14.54
N LYS A 75 9.19 -9.01 -14.74
CA LYS A 75 10.47 -9.63 -14.30
C LYS A 75 10.61 -9.65 -12.80
N SER A 76 10.02 -8.67 -12.13
CA SER A 76 10.14 -8.53 -10.70
C SER A 76 9.28 -9.53 -9.92
N ALA A 77 8.09 -9.85 -10.43
CA ALA A 77 7.23 -10.87 -9.85
C ALA A 77 7.89 -12.24 -9.88
N ASP A 78 8.60 -12.57 -10.95
CA ASP A 78 9.34 -13.83 -11.08
C ASP A 78 10.53 -13.91 -10.12
N LEU A 79 11.19 -12.78 -9.86
CA LEU A 79 12.24 -12.69 -8.85
C LEU A 79 11.68 -12.94 -7.44
N TYR A 80 10.55 -12.31 -7.08
CA TYR A 80 9.93 -12.55 -5.78
C TYR A 80 9.38 -13.97 -5.62
N ARG A 81 8.92 -14.60 -6.70
CA ARG A 81 8.43 -15.99 -6.68
C ARG A 81 9.52 -17.02 -6.37
N GLN A 82 10.78 -16.69 -6.63
CA GLN A 82 11.92 -17.54 -6.33
C GLN A 82 12.44 -17.39 -4.90
N LEU A 83 11.97 -16.37 -4.17
CA LEU A 83 12.41 -16.06 -2.81
C LEU A 83 11.46 -16.64 -1.77
N SER A 84 12.01 -17.05 -0.64
CA SER A 84 11.22 -17.28 0.56
C SER A 84 10.61 -15.96 1.06
N SER A 85 9.58 -16.06 1.91
CA SER A 85 8.94 -14.90 2.53
C SER A 85 9.93 -13.98 3.27
N ALA A 86 10.92 -14.57 3.94
CA ALA A 86 11.95 -13.83 4.66
C ALA A 86 12.88 -13.05 3.71
N GLU A 87 13.35 -13.69 2.64
CA GLU A 87 14.23 -13.05 1.66
C GLU A 87 13.49 -11.95 0.87
N ALA A 88 12.22 -12.19 0.53
CA ALA A 88 11.36 -11.19 -0.10
C ALA A 88 11.17 -9.96 0.82
N ALA A 89 11.02 -10.17 2.13
CA ALA A 89 10.93 -9.09 3.11
C ALA A 89 12.23 -8.28 3.17
N ILE A 90 13.40 -8.93 3.23
CA ILE A 90 14.71 -8.27 3.23
C ILE A 90 14.91 -7.47 1.93
N LEU A 91 14.59 -8.06 0.77
CA LEU A 91 14.72 -7.37 -0.50
C LEU A 91 13.81 -6.14 -0.58
N THR A 92 12.59 -6.24 -0.04
CA THR A 92 11.65 -5.11 0.02
C THR A 92 12.17 -4.01 0.94
N GLN A 93 12.73 -4.37 2.08
CA GLN A 93 13.40 -3.46 3.02
C GLN A 93 14.54 -2.70 2.34
N LEU A 94 15.44 -3.40 1.66
CA LEU A 94 16.55 -2.80 0.91
C LEU A 94 16.06 -1.87 -0.21
N ARG A 95 15.06 -2.32 -0.98
CA ARG A 95 14.52 -1.55 -2.11
C ARG A 95 13.78 -0.29 -1.69
N THR A 96 13.13 -0.31 -0.52
CA THR A 96 12.30 0.80 -0.05
C THR A 96 12.99 1.68 0.98
N GLY A 97 14.13 1.25 1.52
CA GLY A 97 14.81 1.87 2.65
C GLY A 97 14.00 1.84 3.95
N LYS A 98 12.89 1.08 4.01
CA LYS A 98 11.99 0.99 5.16
C LYS A 98 12.37 -0.20 6.01
N THR A 99 13.30 -0.01 6.91
CA THR A 99 13.93 -1.10 7.66
C THR A 99 13.81 -0.89 9.16
N PHE A 100 14.15 -1.91 9.93
CA PHE A 100 14.17 -1.82 11.39
C PHE A 100 15.45 -1.16 11.93
N LEU A 101 16.30 -0.62 11.06
CA LEU A 101 17.50 0.10 11.49
C LEU A 101 17.13 1.41 12.19
N LYS A 102 17.92 1.77 13.20
CA LYS A 102 17.62 2.93 14.05
C LYS A 102 17.56 4.24 13.29
N GLU A 103 18.31 4.39 12.20
CA GLU A 103 18.23 5.60 11.37
C GLU A 103 16.83 5.78 10.75
N TYR A 104 16.25 4.71 10.17
CA TYR A 104 14.88 4.78 9.63
C TYR A 104 13.85 4.98 10.73
N LEU A 105 13.98 4.26 11.85
CA LEU A 105 13.08 4.38 13.00
C LEU A 105 13.09 5.81 13.58
N HIS A 106 14.25 6.43 13.68
CA HIS A 106 14.38 7.83 14.11
C HIS A 106 13.74 8.80 13.10
N LYS A 107 13.94 8.59 11.78
CA LYS A 107 13.30 9.40 10.72
C LYS A 107 11.77 9.41 10.84
N ILE A 108 11.16 8.29 11.22
CA ILE A 108 9.71 8.19 11.43
C ILE A 108 9.26 8.49 12.87
N LYS A 109 10.18 8.93 13.74
CA LYS A 109 9.94 9.23 15.16
C LYS A 109 9.44 8.02 15.98
N ALA A 110 9.82 6.81 15.58
CA ALA A 110 9.56 5.57 16.33
C ALA A 110 10.69 5.23 17.32
N SER A 111 11.85 5.88 17.19
CA SER A 111 12.99 5.79 18.11
C SER A 111 13.49 7.19 18.44
N ASP A 112 13.92 7.41 19.68
CA ASP A 112 14.48 8.69 20.13
C ASP A 112 15.87 8.97 19.55
N THR A 113 16.58 7.92 19.14
CA THR A 113 17.94 8.03 18.58
C THR A 113 18.12 7.21 17.30
N ALA A 114 18.98 7.72 16.40
CA ALA A 114 19.41 7.03 15.19
C ALA A 114 20.66 6.14 15.41
N LEU A 115 21.18 6.10 16.64
CA LEU A 115 22.47 5.49 16.97
C LEU A 115 22.29 4.07 17.50
N CYS A 116 23.08 3.14 16.95
CA CYS A 116 23.26 1.80 17.52
C CYS A 116 23.78 1.88 18.96
N GLU A 117 23.64 0.79 19.70
CA GLU A 117 24.26 0.61 21.02
C GLU A 117 25.78 0.83 20.99
N CYS A 118 26.43 0.54 19.86
CA CYS A 118 27.86 0.81 19.66
C CYS A 118 28.19 2.29 19.32
N GLY A 119 27.20 3.18 19.28
CA GLY A 119 27.37 4.59 18.96
C GLY A 119 27.54 4.93 17.48
N SER A 120 27.44 3.94 16.59
CA SER A 120 27.49 4.15 15.13
C SER A 120 26.09 4.37 14.55
N ILE A 121 26.00 5.05 13.40
CA ILE A 121 24.75 5.21 12.65
C ILE A 121 24.54 3.96 11.80
N GLU A 122 23.46 3.24 12.06
CA GLU A 122 23.03 2.10 11.24
C GLU A 122 22.19 2.60 10.06
N SER A 123 22.78 2.60 8.88
CA SER A 123 22.14 3.01 7.61
C SER A 123 22.30 1.92 6.54
N ILE A 124 21.47 2.00 5.49
CA ILE A 124 21.49 1.14 4.29
C ILE A 124 22.02 1.92 3.09
#